data_AF-A0A7V9PVJ8-F1
#
_entry.id   AF-A0A7V9PVJ8-F1
#
_cell.length_a   1.000
_cell.length_b   1.000
_cell.length_c   1.000
_cell.angle_alpha   90.00
_cell.angle_beta   90.00
_cell.angle_gamma   90.00
#
_symmetry.space_group_name_H-M   'P 1'
#
loop_
_entity.id
_entity.type
_entity.pdbx_description
1 polymer ?
#
loop_
_entity_poly.entity_id
_entity_poly.type
_entity_poly.pdbx_seq_one_letter_code
_entity_poly.pdbx_strand_id
1 'polypeptide(L)'
;MSKRVERWAREVKRDVDTPDLWAEVRRRQGILASAAFEDTDNSPFTSDERAAIVEQVRQIKEKLRTYAVPEARMLSIEAKLDYLVSAADRVGRKDWRILFGGVVLSLIAADLLPREVVSDFFTMVPHVLGHIFGDGGGPPELPSTPLH
;
A
#
# COMPACT_ATOMS: atom_id res chain seq x y z
N MET A 1 -44.39 -3.20 5.66
CA MET A 1 -43.10 -2.74 5.10
C MET A 1 -42.59 -3.82 4.15
N SER A 2 -42.11 -3.47 2.96
CA SER A 2 -41.84 -4.46 1.89
C SER A 2 -40.51 -5.20 2.12
N LYS A 3 -40.46 -6.52 1.93
CA LYS A 3 -39.23 -7.35 2.13
C LYS A 3 -37.99 -6.84 1.39
N ARG A 4 -38.18 -6.05 0.31
CA ARG A 4 -37.12 -5.35 -0.42
C ARG A 4 -36.45 -4.24 0.40
N VAL A 5 -37.23 -3.48 1.16
CA VAL A 5 -36.74 -2.38 2.00
C VAL A 5 -35.92 -2.92 3.17
N GLU A 6 -36.32 -4.03 3.78
CA GLU A 6 -35.54 -4.67 4.85
C GLU A 6 -34.23 -5.30 4.35
N ARG A 7 -34.23 -5.83 3.13
CA ARG A 7 -33.01 -6.36 2.50
C ARG A 7 -32.03 -5.23 2.19
N TRP A 8 -32.52 -4.18 1.55
CA TRP A 8 -31.73 -2.97 1.29
C TRP A 8 -31.21 -2.36 2.59
N ALA A 9 -32.04 -2.24 3.63
CA ALA A 9 -31.61 -1.71 4.92
C ALA A 9 -30.53 -2.57 5.61
N ARG A 10 -30.57 -3.91 5.44
CA ARG A 10 -29.51 -4.80 5.92
C ARG A 10 -28.22 -4.67 5.11
N GLU A 11 -28.32 -4.51 3.80
CA GLU A 11 -27.17 -4.28 2.92
C GLU A 11 -26.52 -2.92 3.20
N VAL A 12 -27.31 -1.85 3.31
CA VAL A 12 -26.85 -0.52 3.69
C VAL A 12 -26.25 -0.50 5.08
N LYS A 13 -26.87 -1.18 6.05
CA LYS A 13 -26.31 -1.30 7.40
C LYS A 13 -24.96 -2.02 7.39
N ARG A 14 -24.82 -3.08 6.59
CA ARG A 14 -23.54 -3.79 6.41
C ARG A 14 -22.47 -2.88 5.77
N ASP A 15 -22.84 -2.05 4.80
CA ASP A 15 -21.91 -1.12 4.16
C ASP A 15 -21.53 0.05 5.08
N VAL A 16 -22.45 0.52 5.94
CA VAL A 16 -22.19 1.54 6.97
C VAL A 16 -21.36 0.98 8.14
N ASP A 17 -21.56 -0.28 8.50
CA ASP A 17 -20.76 -0.99 9.50
C ASP A 17 -19.39 -1.44 8.92
N THR A 18 -19.17 -1.28 7.61
CA THR A 18 -17.86 -1.51 6.99
C THR A 18 -16.91 -0.38 7.42
N PRO A 19 -15.72 -0.73 7.94
CA PRO A 19 -14.70 0.23 8.35
C PRO A 19 -14.43 1.35 7.32
N ASP A 20 -14.56 2.63 7.70
CA ASP A 20 -14.18 3.77 6.83
C ASP A 20 -12.65 3.82 6.65
N LEU A 21 -12.14 3.12 5.64
CA LEU A 21 -10.75 3.14 5.19
C LEU A 21 -10.37 4.52 4.63
N TRP A 22 -11.33 5.29 4.12
CA TRP A 22 -11.08 6.64 3.60
C TRP A 22 -10.78 7.64 4.71
N ALA A 23 -11.35 7.47 5.90
CA ALA A 23 -10.96 8.25 7.07
C ALA A 23 -9.47 8.06 7.42
N GLU A 24 -8.94 6.85 7.27
CA GLU A 24 -7.52 6.57 7.53
C GLU A 24 -6.62 7.19 6.46
N VAL A 25 -7.01 7.09 5.19
CA VAL A 25 -6.32 7.78 4.08
C VAL A 25 -6.31 9.29 4.30
N ARG A 26 -7.45 9.90 4.67
CA ARG A 26 -7.56 11.34 4.97
C ARG A 26 -6.62 11.77 6.09
N ARG A 27 -6.49 10.96 7.15
CA ARG A 27 -5.56 11.24 8.26
C ARG A 27 -4.09 11.26 7.83
N ARG A 28 -3.73 10.52 6.77
CA ARG A 28 -2.33 10.34 6.33
C ARG A 28 -1.99 11.02 5.00
N GLN A 29 -2.85 11.91 4.51
CA GLN A 29 -2.65 12.59 3.21
C GLN A 29 -1.30 13.30 3.10
N GLY A 30 -0.78 13.87 4.19
CA GLY A 30 0.54 14.54 4.19
C GLY A 30 1.71 13.61 3.83
N ILE A 31 1.61 12.33 4.19
CA ILE A 31 2.65 11.32 3.95
C ILE A 31 2.64 10.88 2.48
N LEU A 32 1.46 10.71 1.89
CA LEU A 32 1.30 10.31 0.49
C LEU A 32 1.55 11.45 -0.50
N ALA A 33 1.16 12.67 -0.15
CA ALA A 33 1.29 13.84 -1.02
C ALA A 33 2.75 14.33 -1.11
N SER A 34 3.50 14.28 -0.01
CA SER A 34 4.89 14.78 0.03
C SER A 34 5.87 13.89 -0.75
N ALA A 35 5.69 12.56 -0.74
CA ALA A 35 6.61 11.63 -1.40
C ALA A 35 6.33 11.41 -2.91
N ALA A 36 5.11 11.70 -3.38
CA ALA A 36 4.67 11.26 -4.71
C ALA A 36 4.76 12.33 -5.81
N PHE A 37 4.80 13.63 -5.48
CA PHE A 37 4.49 14.68 -6.47
C PHE A 37 5.53 15.79 -6.66
N GLU A 38 6.58 15.89 -5.84
CA GLU A 38 7.60 16.95 -5.99
C GLU A 38 8.72 16.58 -6.97
N ASP A 39 9.05 15.30 -7.10
CA ASP A 39 10.14 14.87 -7.97
C ASP A 39 9.65 14.61 -9.40
N THR A 40 10.13 15.45 -10.32
CA THR A 40 9.80 15.42 -11.74
C THR A 40 10.64 14.43 -12.55
N ASP A 41 11.65 13.79 -11.95
CA ASP A 41 12.51 12.84 -12.65
C ASP A 41 11.76 11.55 -13.00
N ASN A 42 11.63 11.31 -14.31
CA ASN A 42 11.04 10.10 -14.86
C ASN A 42 12.08 9.22 -15.55
N SER A 43 13.37 9.32 -15.15
CA SER A 43 14.36 8.39 -15.66
C SER A 43 13.99 6.95 -15.28
N PRO A 44 14.50 5.95 -16.02
CA PRO A 44 14.39 4.55 -15.62
C PRO A 44 15.02 4.32 -14.25
N PHE A 45 14.55 3.29 -13.56
CA PHE A 45 15.20 2.82 -12.34
C PHE A 45 16.61 2.28 -12.61
N THR A 46 17.50 2.39 -11.62
CA THR A 46 18.76 1.64 -11.61
C THR A 46 18.52 0.17 -11.27
N SER A 47 19.52 -0.69 -11.48
CA SER A 47 19.42 -2.10 -11.10
C SER A 47 19.28 -2.29 -9.58
N ASP A 48 19.95 -1.45 -8.80
CA ASP A 48 19.86 -1.49 -7.33
C ASP A 48 18.48 -1.04 -6.84
N GLU A 49 17.93 0.02 -7.44
CA GLU A 49 16.57 0.48 -7.14
C GLU A 49 15.52 -0.60 -7.49
N ARG A 50 15.67 -1.29 -8.62
CA ARG A 50 14.79 -2.42 -8.99
C ARG A 50 14.88 -3.57 -7.99
N ALA A 51 16.09 -3.93 -7.57
CA ALA A 51 16.31 -4.98 -6.57
C ALA A 51 15.65 -4.60 -5.24
N ALA A 52 15.75 -3.33 -4.83
CA ALA A 52 15.06 -2.81 -3.65
C ALA A 52 13.53 -2.92 -3.80
N ILE A 53 12.96 -2.57 -4.96
CA ILE A 53 11.50 -2.71 -5.20
C ILE A 53 11.05 -4.18 -5.03
N VAL A 54 11.78 -5.13 -5.61
CA VAL A 54 11.47 -6.57 -5.51
C VAL A 54 11.44 -7.00 -4.04
N GLU A 55 12.49 -6.65 -3.29
CA GLU A 55 12.64 -7.03 -1.89
C GLU A 55 11.53 -6.41 -1.01
N GLN A 56 11.19 -5.17 -1.26
CA GLN A 56 10.17 -4.47 -0.49
C GLN A 56 8.76 -5.00 -0.77
N VAL A 57 8.46 -5.32 -2.03
CA VAL A 57 7.22 -6.01 -2.39
C VAL A 57 7.15 -7.38 -1.73
N ARG A 58 8.26 -8.13 -1.65
CA ARG A 58 8.32 -9.41 -0.92
C ARG A 58 7.97 -9.24 0.56
N GLN A 59 8.56 -8.25 1.24
CA GLN A 59 8.29 -7.97 2.66
C GLN A 59 6.82 -7.59 2.90
N ILE A 60 6.22 -6.78 2.01
CA ILE A 60 4.79 -6.44 2.07
C ILE A 60 3.94 -7.71 1.98
N LYS A 61 4.23 -8.62 1.04
CA LYS A 61 3.48 -9.88 0.89
C LYS A 61 3.60 -10.75 2.14
N GLU A 62 4.80 -10.86 2.72
CA GLU A 62 5.02 -11.64 3.94
C GLU A 62 4.25 -11.07 5.12
N LYS A 63 4.29 -9.75 5.28
CA LYS A 63 3.51 -9.06 6.31
C LYS A 63 2.02 -9.26 6.11
N LEU A 64 1.50 -9.17 4.88
CA LEU A 64 0.08 -9.41 4.60
C LEU A 64 -0.39 -10.82 5.00
N ARG A 65 0.47 -11.83 4.84
CA ARG A 65 0.15 -13.21 5.24
C ARG A 65 -0.07 -13.36 6.74
N THR A 66 0.47 -12.48 7.57
CA THR A 66 0.25 -12.53 9.03
C THR A 66 -1.16 -12.08 9.44
N TYR A 67 -1.92 -11.41 8.57
CA TYR A 67 -3.25 -10.85 8.88
C TYR A 67 -4.43 -11.79 8.57
N ALA A 68 -4.20 -13.10 8.42
CA ALA A 68 -5.25 -14.09 8.14
C ALA A 68 -6.19 -13.71 6.97
N VAL A 69 -5.64 -13.04 5.95
CA VAL A 69 -6.38 -12.62 4.75
C VAL A 69 -6.87 -13.87 4.00
N PRO A 70 -8.13 -13.93 3.55
CA PRO A 70 -8.63 -15.05 2.75
C PRO A 70 -7.77 -15.29 1.50
N GLU A 71 -7.46 -16.55 1.19
CA GLU A 71 -6.53 -16.93 0.12
C GLU A 71 -6.89 -16.28 -1.24
N ALA A 72 -8.17 -16.28 -1.61
CA ALA A 72 -8.64 -15.64 -2.83
C ALA A 72 -8.38 -14.11 -2.88
N ARG A 73 -8.45 -13.43 -1.73
CA ARG A 73 -8.09 -12.00 -1.62
C ARG A 73 -6.57 -11.84 -1.69
N MET A 74 -5.82 -12.70 -1.02
CA MET A 74 -4.36 -12.69 -1.03
C MET A 74 -3.79 -12.83 -2.44
N LEU A 75 -4.30 -13.78 -3.25
CA LEU A 75 -3.90 -13.95 -4.65
C LEU A 75 -4.11 -12.68 -5.48
N SER A 76 -5.24 -12.00 -5.26
CA SER A 76 -5.56 -10.74 -5.95
C SER A 76 -4.61 -9.60 -5.56
N ILE A 77 -4.19 -9.56 -4.29
CA ILE A 77 -3.19 -8.59 -3.79
C ILE A 77 -1.82 -8.91 -4.37
N GLU A 78 -1.38 -10.17 -4.33
CA GLU A 78 -0.08 -10.60 -4.84
C GLU A 78 0.07 -10.28 -6.32
N ALA A 79 -0.95 -10.58 -7.15
CA ALA A 79 -0.93 -10.26 -8.58
C ALA A 79 -0.76 -8.76 -8.85
N LYS A 80 -1.41 -7.90 -8.06
CA LYS A 80 -1.28 -6.44 -8.17
C LYS A 80 0.10 -5.96 -7.74
N LEU A 81 0.69 -6.57 -6.72
CA LEU A 81 2.04 -6.26 -6.25
C LEU A 81 3.11 -6.76 -7.25
N ASP A 82 2.94 -7.94 -7.85
CA ASP A 82 3.83 -8.46 -8.90
C ASP A 82 3.80 -7.61 -10.17
N TYR A 83 2.63 -7.06 -10.49
CA TYR A 83 2.51 -6.10 -11.56
C TYR A 83 3.35 -4.84 -11.30
N LEU A 84 3.42 -4.34 -10.06
CA LEU A 84 4.28 -3.20 -9.71
C LEU A 84 5.76 -3.52 -9.89
N VAL A 85 6.20 -4.72 -9.49
CA VAL A 85 7.58 -5.19 -9.74
C VAL A 85 7.88 -5.19 -11.24
N SER A 86 7.00 -5.83 -12.02
CA SER A 86 7.15 -5.93 -13.48
C SER A 86 7.04 -4.59 -14.22
N ALA A 87 6.44 -3.57 -13.58
CA ALA A 87 6.35 -2.24 -14.14
C ALA A 87 7.66 -1.46 -13.95
N ALA A 88 8.43 -1.73 -12.88
CA ALA A 88 9.70 -1.04 -12.63
C ALA A 88 10.75 -1.23 -13.74
N ASP A 89 10.62 -2.29 -14.55
CA ASP A 89 11.47 -2.54 -15.71
C ASP A 89 11.13 -1.67 -16.93
N ARG A 90 9.90 -1.14 -17.00
CA ARG A 90 9.35 -0.53 -18.23
C ARG A 90 8.98 0.95 -18.08
N VAL A 91 8.68 1.40 -16.87
CA VAL A 91 8.28 2.79 -16.60
C VAL A 91 9.34 3.51 -15.76
N GLY A 92 9.41 4.82 -15.96
CA GLY A 92 10.27 5.68 -15.14
C GLY A 92 9.76 5.84 -13.71
N ARG A 93 10.61 6.38 -12.84
CA ARG A 93 10.34 6.52 -11.39
C ARG A 93 9.01 7.22 -11.11
N LYS A 94 8.77 8.37 -11.74
CA LYS A 94 7.53 9.15 -11.58
C LYS A 94 6.29 8.36 -12.03
N ASP A 95 6.33 7.78 -13.22
CA ASP A 95 5.19 7.01 -13.75
C ASP A 95 4.89 5.78 -12.88
N TRP A 96 5.94 5.15 -12.36
CA TRP A 96 5.81 4.04 -11.42
C TRP A 96 5.17 4.46 -10.09
N ARG A 97 5.50 5.64 -9.54
CA ARG A 97 4.86 6.16 -8.32
C ARG A 97 3.37 6.42 -8.52
N ILE A 98 2.99 6.97 -9.67
CA ILE A 98 1.58 7.18 -10.03
C ILE A 98 0.86 5.82 -10.13
N LEU A 99 1.49 4.85 -10.78
CA LEU A 99 0.97 3.49 -10.91
C LEU A 99 0.80 2.81 -9.55
N PHE A 100 1.81 2.93 -8.68
CA PHE A 100 1.80 2.46 -7.31
C PHE A 100 0.61 3.04 -6.54
N GLY A 101 0.44 4.37 -6.58
CA GLY A 101 -0.72 5.04 -5.98
C GLY A 101 -2.05 4.50 -6.49
N GLY A 102 -2.17 4.27 -7.81
CA GLY A 102 -3.36 3.67 -8.43
C GLY A 102 -3.63 2.24 -7.96
N VAL A 103 -2.60 1.40 -7.82
CA VAL A 103 -2.73 0.03 -7.30
C VAL A 103 -3.22 0.05 -5.85
N VAL A 104 -2.61 0.86 -4.99
CA VAL A 104 -3.00 1.00 -3.59
C VAL A 104 -4.45 1.49 -3.47
N LEU A 105 -4.82 2.50 -4.26
CA LEU A 105 -6.20 2.98 -4.34
C LEU A 105 -7.17 1.87 -4.76
N SER A 106 -6.79 1.05 -5.74
CA SER A 106 -7.62 -0.08 -6.20
C SER A 106 -7.78 -1.17 -5.15
N LEU A 107 -6.76 -1.41 -4.32
CA LEU A 107 -6.81 -2.39 -3.24
C LEU A 107 -7.74 -1.92 -2.11
N ILE A 108 -7.70 -0.63 -1.77
CA ILE A 108 -8.59 -0.01 -0.79
C ILE A 108 -10.04 0.00 -1.31
N ALA A 109 -10.25 0.44 -2.55
CA ALA A 109 -11.58 0.49 -3.16
C ALA A 109 -12.24 -0.90 -3.28
N ALA A 110 -11.44 -1.97 -3.36
CA ALA A 110 -11.91 -3.35 -3.40
C ALA A 110 -12.04 -4.02 -2.02
N ASP A 111 -11.82 -3.30 -0.92
CA ASP A 111 -11.83 -3.84 0.46
C ASP A 111 -10.90 -5.07 0.63
N LEU A 112 -9.76 -5.04 -0.07
CA LEU A 112 -8.80 -6.14 -0.04
C LEU A 112 -7.80 -6.01 1.11
N LEU A 113 -7.59 -4.80 1.65
CA LEU A 113 -6.64 -4.55 2.73
C LEU A 113 -7.36 -4.42 4.08
N PRO A 114 -7.00 -5.24 5.10
CA PRO A 114 -7.42 -5.01 6.48
C PRO A 114 -7.04 -3.61 6.98
N ARG A 115 -7.82 -3.04 7.90
CA ARG A 115 -7.58 -1.68 8.44
C ARG A 115 -6.18 -1.55 9.06
N GLU A 116 -5.73 -2.59 9.75
CA GLU A 116 -4.44 -2.68 10.43
C GLU A 116 -3.29 -2.68 9.41
N VAL A 117 -3.50 -3.35 8.28
CA VAL A 117 -2.58 -3.39 7.15
C VAL A 117 -2.48 -2.04 6.47
N VAL A 118 -3.60 -1.35 6.25
CA VAL A 118 -3.61 -0.03 5.59
C VAL A 118 -2.75 0.97 6.37
N SER A 119 -2.86 0.97 7.71
CA SER A 119 -1.98 1.76 8.59
C SER A 119 -0.51 1.42 8.38
N ASP A 120 -0.16 0.15 8.52
CA ASP A 120 1.24 -0.27 8.46
C ASP A 120 1.85 -0.09 7.07
N PHE A 121 1.05 -0.31 6.04
CA PHE A 121 1.41 -0.11 4.64
C PHE A 121 1.70 1.37 4.36
N PHE A 122 0.84 2.29 4.83
CA PHE A 122 1.08 3.73 4.65
C PHE A 122 2.25 4.28 5.49
N THR A 123 2.68 3.59 6.54
CA THR A 123 3.92 3.93 7.27
C THR A 123 5.15 3.32 6.59
N MET A 124 5.02 2.14 6.00
CA MET A 124 6.11 1.41 5.35
C MET A 124 6.47 2.02 3.99
N VAL A 125 5.48 2.33 3.16
CA VAL A 125 5.66 2.87 1.80
C VAL A 125 6.57 4.10 1.73
N PRO A 126 6.43 5.14 2.58
CA PRO A 126 7.31 6.31 2.55
C PRO A 126 8.74 6.00 3.03
N HIS A 127 8.92 5.06 3.96
CA HIS A 127 10.26 4.59 4.34
C HIS A 127 10.92 3.81 3.20
N VAL A 128 10.12 3.01 2.49
CA VAL A 128 10.56 2.24 1.32
C VAL A 128 10.91 3.16 0.15
N LEU A 129 10.03 4.09 -0.19
CA LEU A 129 10.26 5.07 -1.26
C LEU A 129 11.38 6.05 -0.86
N GLY A 130 11.47 6.44 0.42
CA GLY A 130 12.55 7.27 0.93
C GLY A 130 13.93 6.60 0.81
N HIS A 131 14.03 5.28 1.01
CA HIS A 131 15.28 4.55 0.80
C HIS A 131 15.65 4.40 -0.69
N ILE A 132 14.65 4.32 -1.57
CA ILE A 132 14.85 4.21 -3.02
C ILE A 132 15.19 5.59 -3.64
N PHE A 133 14.68 6.69 -3.07
CA PHE A 133 14.74 8.03 -3.66
C PHE A 133 15.47 9.09 -2.80
N GLY A 134 16.04 8.75 -1.64
CA GLY A 134 16.68 9.70 -0.71
C GLY A 134 18.00 9.22 -0.10
N ASP A 135 19.06 10.00 -0.38
CA ASP A 135 20.41 10.07 0.20
C ASP A 135 20.85 8.98 1.18
N GLY A 136 21.63 7.99 0.72
CA GLY A 136 22.78 7.39 1.44
C GLY A 136 22.61 6.93 2.90
N GLY A 137 21.40 6.85 3.45
CA GLY A 137 21.13 6.49 4.82
C GLY A 137 21.11 4.97 4.95
N GLY A 138 22.10 4.44 5.67
CA GLY A 138 22.17 3.03 6.02
C GLY A 138 20.90 2.52 6.73
N PRO A 139 20.76 1.19 6.88
CA PRO A 139 19.56 0.57 7.41
C PRO A 139 19.17 1.17 8.78
N PRO A 140 17.86 1.34 9.04
CA PRO A 140 17.39 1.88 10.31
C PRO A 140 17.78 0.93 11.45
N GLU A 141 18.60 1.40 12.39
CA GLU A 141 18.68 0.77 13.71
C GLU A 141 17.32 0.93 14.39
N LEU A 142 16.68 -0.21 14.65
CA LEU A 142 15.43 -0.25 15.39
C LEU A 142 15.65 0.35 16.79
N PRO A 143 14.73 1.17 17.32
CA PRO A 143 14.82 1.64 18.69
C PRO A 143 14.74 0.44 19.65
N SER A 144 15.89 0.08 20.21
CA SER A 144 16.03 -0.82 21.34
C SER A 144 15.37 -0.16 22.54
N THR A 145 14.09 -0.45 22.78
CA THR A 145 13.43 0.00 24.00
C THR A 145 13.91 -0.89 25.16
N PRO A 146 14.54 -0.35 26.21
CA PRO A 146 14.84 -1.15 27.40
C PRO A 146 13.52 -1.41 28.14
N LEU A 147 13.17 -2.68 28.30
CA LEU A 147 12.20 -3.11 29.30
C LEU A 147 12.77 -2.81 30.68
N HIS A 148 12.06 -1.99 31.45
CA HIS A 148 12.27 -1.81 32.88
C HIS A 148 10.99 -2.10 33.63
#